data_AF-W2YG16-F1
#
_entry.id   AF-W2YG16-F1
#
_cell.length_a   1.000
_cell.length_b   1.000
_cell.length_c   1.000
_cell.angle_alpha   90.00
_cell.angle_beta   90.00
_cell.angle_gamma   90.00
#
_symmetry.space_group_name_H-M   'P 1'
#
loop_
_entity.id
_entity.type
_entity.pdbx_description
1 polymer ?
#
loop_
_entity_poly.entity_id
_entity_poly.type
_entity_poly.pdbx_seq_one_letter_code
_entity_poly.pdbx_strand_id
1 'polypeptide(L)'
;MSATYVPSENKLAKLVLHPKLVSPVSSSGDQLTSESVSPASSISVEEVQPHLGLKLEAHRRWNASLPLGFLWSVERVEINVTRTDADNELVFVLEVFLSTPTSRLPVSTPSSSEERAAAACPAFTVEHRFSDFEELRKSVSSCVSMERQCSCMYCLKFVEYIRFSSSQPRGLVKRFAGEQKRKQVLQTFINDFVTMGQRRVRKTGKRKCQAQQLVPNLLSAFLLQGNVH
;
A
#
# COMPACT_ATOMS: atom_id res chain seq x y z
N MET A 1 -39.10 -56.24 -24.47
CA MET A 1 -38.22 -55.27 -25.16
C MET A 1 -37.58 -54.42 -24.09
N SER A 2 -36.35 -54.76 -23.69
CA SER A 2 -35.68 -54.21 -22.51
C SER A 2 -34.76 -53.06 -22.92
N ALA A 3 -34.94 -51.89 -22.32
CA ALA A 3 -34.12 -50.70 -22.57
C ALA A 3 -32.87 -50.75 -21.67
N THR A 4 -31.70 -50.81 -22.29
CA THR A 4 -30.39 -50.82 -21.63
C THR A 4 -29.87 -49.39 -21.50
N TYR A 5 -29.63 -48.96 -20.26
CA TYR A 5 -29.04 -47.67 -19.91
C TYR A 5 -27.51 -47.71 -20.13
N VAL A 6 -26.96 -46.71 -20.82
CA VAL A 6 -25.52 -46.55 -21.07
C VAL A 6 -25.02 -45.32 -20.30
N PRO A 7 -23.97 -45.41 -19.45
CA PRO A 7 -23.43 -44.24 -18.76
C PRO A 7 -22.49 -43.44 -19.66
N SER A 8 -22.63 -42.11 -19.64
CA SER A 8 -21.74 -41.17 -20.31
C SER A 8 -20.48 -40.93 -19.46
N GLU A 9 -19.31 -41.33 -19.99
CA GLU A 9 -18.01 -41.01 -19.39
C GLU A 9 -17.58 -39.58 -19.76
N ASN A 10 -17.74 -38.64 -18.81
CA ASN A 10 -17.09 -37.33 -18.90
C ASN A 10 -15.61 -37.43 -18.49
N LYS A 11 -14.72 -37.58 -19.47
CA LYS A 11 -13.26 -37.46 -19.25
C LYS A 11 -12.84 -35.99 -19.26
N LEU A 12 -12.64 -35.47 -18.05
CA LEU A 12 -12.04 -34.18 -17.73
C LEU A 12 -10.59 -34.12 -18.27
N ALA A 13 -10.32 -33.24 -19.22
CA ALA A 13 -8.96 -32.97 -19.70
C ALA A 13 -8.12 -32.32 -18.57
N LYS A 14 -7.08 -33.02 -18.12
CA LYS A 14 -6.03 -32.47 -17.23
C LYS A 14 -5.17 -31.50 -18.03
N LEU A 15 -5.38 -30.20 -17.83
CA LEU A 15 -4.40 -29.17 -18.23
C LEU A 15 -3.25 -29.17 -17.22
N VAL A 16 -2.19 -29.88 -17.55
CA VAL A 16 -0.90 -29.80 -16.86
C VAL A 16 -0.14 -28.62 -17.46
N LEU A 17 -0.05 -27.51 -16.72
CA LEU A 17 0.82 -26.38 -17.07
C LEU A 17 2.23 -26.68 -16.56
N HIS A 18 3.09 -27.18 -17.46
CA HIS A 18 4.54 -27.23 -17.23
C HIS A 18 5.13 -25.82 -17.36
N PRO A 19 5.93 -25.34 -16.38
CA PRO A 19 6.73 -24.13 -16.55
C PRO A 19 7.82 -24.41 -17.59
N LYS A 20 7.82 -23.67 -18.71
CA LYS A 20 8.97 -23.63 -19.62
C LYS A 20 10.10 -22.87 -18.95
N LEU A 21 11.18 -23.60 -18.66
CA LEU A 21 12.46 -23.06 -18.23
C LEU A 21 13.04 -22.25 -19.39
N VAL A 22 13.32 -20.96 -19.17
CA VAL A 22 14.04 -20.12 -20.13
C VAL A 22 15.53 -20.47 -20.03
N SER A 23 16.12 -20.85 -21.16
CA SER A 23 17.52 -21.21 -21.31
C SER A 23 18.46 -20.04 -21.00
N PRO A 24 19.67 -20.29 -20.47
CA PRO A 24 20.68 -19.26 -20.23
C PRO A 24 21.32 -18.82 -21.56
N VAL A 25 21.47 -17.50 -21.73
CA VAL A 25 22.25 -16.88 -22.80
C VAL A 25 23.75 -17.05 -22.51
N SER A 26 24.47 -17.52 -23.51
CA SER A 26 25.91 -17.73 -23.53
C SER A 26 26.72 -16.47 -23.18
N SER A 27 27.74 -16.67 -22.36
CA SER A 27 28.80 -15.71 -22.07
C SER A 27 29.94 -15.91 -23.07
N SER A 28 30.27 -14.87 -23.84
CA SER A 28 31.54 -14.75 -24.58
C SER A 28 32.17 -13.41 -24.21
N GLY A 29 33.43 -13.44 -23.78
CA GLY A 29 34.19 -12.29 -23.29
C GLY A 29 35.00 -11.56 -24.36
N ASP A 30 35.73 -10.56 -23.86
CA ASP A 30 36.70 -9.63 -24.48
C ASP A 30 36.04 -8.39 -25.13
N GLN A 31 36.50 -7.13 -24.97
CA GLN A 31 37.77 -6.57 -24.51
C GLN A 31 37.61 -5.06 -24.15
N LEU A 32 38.54 -4.55 -23.35
CA LEU A 32 38.79 -3.18 -22.91
C LEU A 32 38.94 -2.15 -24.07
N THR A 33 38.40 -0.93 -23.96
CA THR A 33 39.00 0.33 -24.50
C THR A 33 38.30 1.59 -23.96
N SER A 34 39.05 2.69 -23.97
CA SER A 34 38.90 3.92 -23.19
C SER A 34 38.43 5.12 -24.02
N GLU A 35 38.05 6.19 -23.30
CA GLU A 35 37.92 7.61 -23.68
C GLU A 35 36.64 8.11 -24.41
N SER A 36 35.94 9.09 -23.81
CA SER A 36 36.00 10.51 -24.22
C SER A 36 34.88 11.37 -23.58
N VAL A 37 35.12 12.68 -23.60
CA VAL A 37 34.66 13.80 -22.76
C VAL A 37 33.26 14.38 -23.13
N SER A 38 32.62 15.03 -22.15
CA SER A 38 31.31 15.75 -22.15
C SER A 38 31.17 16.89 -23.20
N PRO A 39 29.97 17.47 -23.41
CA PRO A 39 29.52 18.61 -22.57
C PRO A 39 27.99 18.70 -22.30
N ALA A 40 27.66 19.68 -21.45
CA ALA A 40 26.39 19.98 -20.80
C ALA A 40 25.15 20.18 -21.69
N SER A 41 23.98 19.87 -21.13
CA SER A 41 22.71 20.52 -21.47
C SER A 41 21.87 20.66 -20.20
N SER A 42 22.03 21.80 -19.53
CA SER A 42 21.15 22.26 -18.46
C SER A 42 19.79 22.64 -19.06
N ILE A 43 18.76 21.83 -18.81
CA ILE A 43 17.37 22.26 -19.02
C ILE A 43 16.81 22.63 -17.66
N SER A 44 16.70 23.95 -17.45
CA SER A 44 15.94 24.53 -16.37
C SER A 44 14.48 24.12 -16.51
N VAL A 45 13.90 23.54 -15.47
CA VAL A 45 12.44 23.44 -15.32
C VAL A 45 12.08 24.13 -14.01
N GLU A 46 12.30 25.44 -14.05
CA GLU A 46 11.71 26.40 -13.14
C GLU A 46 10.39 26.86 -13.74
N GLU A 47 9.38 25.98 -13.76
CA GLU A 47 8.00 26.40 -13.98
C GLU A 47 7.02 25.32 -13.54
N VAL A 48 5.97 25.73 -12.84
CA VAL A 48 4.97 24.90 -12.14
C VAL A 48 5.39 24.42 -10.75
N GLN A 49 5.62 25.35 -9.81
CA GLN A 49 5.15 25.16 -8.44
C GLN A 49 4.78 26.48 -7.75
N PRO A 50 3.49 26.74 -7.56
CA PRO A 50 3.06 27.51 -6.41
C PRO A 50 2.02 26.71 -5.63
N HIS A 51 2.46 25.80 -4.76
CA HIS A 51 1.73 25.41 -3.53
C HIS A 51 2.42 24.40 -2.60
N LEU A 52 3.59 23.85 -2.97
CA LEU A 52 4.27 22.78 -2.21
C LEU A 52 5.37 23.26 -1.24
N GLY A 53 5.54 24.58 -1.09
CA GLY A 53 6.70 25.20 -0.44
C GLY A 53 6.92 24.87 1.04
N LEU A 54 5.91 24.40 1.78
CA LEU A 54 6.05 24.03 3.20
C LEU A 54 5.90 22.52 3.47
N LYS A 55 5.59 21.72 2.45
CA LYS A 55 5.31 20.28 2.57
C LYS A 55 6.55 19.41 2.36
N LEU A 56 7.58 19.95 1.71
CA LEU A 56 8.76 19.21 1.31
C LEU A 56 9.66 18.83 2.49
N GLU A 57 9.74 19.66 3.54
CA GLU A 57 10.61 19.39 4.70
C GLU A 57 10.03 18.35 5.64
N ALA A 58 8.71 18.40 5.90
CA ALA A 58 8.00 17.33 6.59
C ALA A 58 8.09 16.04 5.76
N HIS A 59 7.81 16.10 4.46
CA HIS A 59 7.94 14.96 3.56
C HIS A 59 9.37 14.38 3.55
N ARG A 60 10.42 15.20 3.54
CA ARG A 60 11.83 14.76 3.60
C ARG A 60 12.18 14.12 4.96
N ARG A 61 11.71 14.68 6.07
CA ARG A 61 11.92 14.10 7.43
C ARG A 61 11.25 12.73 7.57
N TRP A 62 10.05 12.57 7.02
CA TRP A 62 9.31 11.31 7.10
C TRP A 62 9.82 10.27 6.09
N ASN A 63 10.22 10.68 4.88
CA ASN A 63 10.91 9.80 3.93
C ASN A 63 12.27 9.32 4.44
N ALA A 64 12.95 10.11 5.28
CA ALA A 64 14.19 9.71 5.94
C ALA A 64 13.95 8.77 7.13
N SER A 65 12.73 8.67 7.65
CA SER A 65 12.38 7.71 8.69
C SER A 65 12.24 6.32 8.07
N LEU A 66 12.77 5.29 8.74
CA LEU A 66 12.51 3.89 8.35
C LEU A 66 11.00 3.72 8.13
N PRO A 67 10.53 2.92 7.15
CA PRO A 67 9.09 2.77 6.86
C PRO A 67 8.23 2.54 8.11
N LEU A 68 8.80 1.87 9.11
CA LEU A 68 8.24 1.75 10.45
C LEU A 68 7.91 3.09 11.11
N GLY A 69 8.89 3.98 11.26
CA GLY A 69 8.72 5.29 11.89
C GLY A 69 7.66 6.14 11.20
N PHE A 70 7.62 6.10 9.86
CA PHE A 70 6.56 6.75 9.09
C PHE A 70 5.17 6.19 9.46
N LEU A 71 4.96 4.87 9.36
CA LEU A 71 3.64 4.30 9.62
C LEU A 71 3.14 4.61 11.04
N TRP A 72 4.04 4.68 12.02
CA TRP A 72 3.71 5.08 13.39
C TRP A 72 3.31 6.55 13.55
N SER A 73 3.76 7.41 12.64
CA SER A 73 3.34 8.81 12.62
C SER A 73 1.96 9.01 11.98
N VAL A 74 1.43 8.02 11.25
CA VAL A 74 0.12 8.14 10.61
C VAL A 74 -0.97 8.08 11.67
N GLU A 75 -1.72 9.16 11.83
CA GLU A 75 -2.82 9.27 12.78
C GLU A 75 -4.11 8.74 12.18
N ARG A 76 -4.45 9.21 10.97
CA ARG A 76 -5.65 8.81 10.24
C ARG A 76 -5.48 9.05 8.75
N VAL A 77 -6.31 8.36 7.98
CA VAL A 77 -6.45 8.56 6.53
C VAL A 77 -7.91 8.88 6.22
N GLU A 78 -8.14 9.94 5.47
CA GLU A 78 -9.47 10.31 4.99
C GLU A 78 -9.52 10.14 3.48
N ILE A 79 -10.64 9.68 2.97
CA ILE A 79 -10.92 9.69 1.54
C ILE A 79 -12.11 10.60 1.41
N ASN A 80 -11.89 11.87 1.03
CA ASN A 80 -12.95 12.87 0.91
C ASN A 80 -13.32 13.15 -0.55
N VAL A 81 -12.35 13.00 -1.45
CA VAL A 81 -12.48 13.30 -2.87
C VAL A 81 -12.27 12.03 -3.70
N THR A 82 -13.09 11.90 -4.73
CA THR A 82 -13.00 10.92 -5.80
C THR A 82 -12.79 11.69 -7.10
N ARG A 83 -12.01 11.10 -8.01
CA ARG A 83 -11.70 11.69 -9.31
C ARG A 83 -11.78 10.60 -10.37
N THR A 84 -11.81 11.04 -11.61
CA THR A 84 -11.69 10.15 -12.77
C THR A 84 -10.33 10.42 -13.40
N ASP A 85 -9.55 9.37 -13.65
CA ASP A 85 -8.27 9.49 -14.36
C ASP A 85 -8.46 9.60 -15.89
N ALA A 86 -7.35 9.68 -16.62
CA ALA A 86 -7.35 9.77 -18.08
C ALA A 86 -8.00 8.56 -18.77
N ASP A 87 -8.03 7.40 -18.10
CA ASP A 87 -8.63 6.15 -18.59
C ASP A 87 -10.13 6.03 -18.23
N ASN A 88 -10.71 7.10 -17.68
CA ASN A 88 -12.07 7.14 -17.18
C ASN A 88 -12.34 6.17 -16.00
N GLU A 89 -11.29 5.82 -15.25
CA GLU A 89 -11.37 4.97 -14.07
C GLU A 89 -11.45 5.80 -12.78
N LEU A 90 -12.18 5.27 -11.79
CA LEU A 90 -12.40 5.97 -10.52
C LEU A 90 -11.17 5.86 -9.61
N VAL A 91 -10.63 7.02 -9.27
CA VAL A 91 -9.51 7.22 -8.35
C VAL A 91 -10.00 7.80 -7.03
N PHE A 92 -9.43 7.32 -5.93
CA PHE A 92 -9.71 7.76 -4.57
C PHE A 92 -8.53 8.59 -4.08
N VAL A 93 -8.79 9.83 -3.65
CA VAL A 93 -7.77 10.72 -3.08
C VAL A 93 -7.70 10.50 -1.58
N LEU A 94 -6.59 9.95 -1.11
CA LEU A 94 -6.31 9.68 0.30
C LEU A 94 -5.57 10.87 0.90
N GLU A 95 -6.23 11.55 1.83
CA GLU A 95 -5.66 12.58 2.69
C GLU A 95 -5.03 11.92 3.92
N VAL A 96 -3.70 12.01 4.04
CA VAL A 96 -2.95 11.38 5.13
C VAL A 96 -2.62 12.42 6.19
N PHE A 97 -3.06 12.17 7.42
CA PHE A 97 -2.79 13.01 8.57
C PHE A 97 -1.74 12.34 9.45
N LEU A 98 -0.70 13.12 9.82
CA LEU A 98 0.38 12.65 10.67
C LEU A 98 0.27 13.31 12.05
N SER A 99 0.58 12.57 13.09
CA SER A 99 0.69 13.11 14.45
C SER A 99 1.81 14.15 14.51
N THR A 100 1.52 15.32 15.07
CA THR A 100 2.52 16.34 15.33
C THR A 100 3.51 15.86 16.40
N PRO A 101 4.83 15.97 16.18
CA PRO A 101 5.81 15.72 17.23
C PRO A 101 5.54 16.68 18.39
N THR A 102 5.26 16.14 19.58
CA THR A 102 5.14 16.96 20.79
C THR A 102 6.50 17.54 21.10
N SER A 103 6.70 18.84 20.81
CA SER A 103 7.93 19.55 21.15
C SER A 103 8.14 19.48 22.66
N ARG A 104 9.30 18.98 23.09
CA ARG A 104 9.72 18.93 24.51
C ARG A 104 10.41 20.22 24.97
N LEU A 105 10.36 21.28 24.17
CA LEU A 105 10.84 22.59 24.58
C LEU A 105 9.69 23.37 25.21
N PRO A 106 9.90 24.04 26.36
CA PRO A 106 8.92 24.97 26.89
C PRO A 106 8.86 26.17 25.93
N VAL A 107 8.01 26.08 24.91
CA VAL A 107 7.74 27.18 23.99
C VAL A 107 6.64 28.02 24.63
N SER A 108 6.96 29.29 24.87
CA SER A 108 6.02 30.33 25.30
C SER A 108 4.77 30.26 24.43
N THR A 109 3.63 30.01 25.07
CA THR A 109 2.25 29.95 24.54
C THR A 109 2.08 30.38 23.08
N PRO A 110 2.02 29.44 22.12
CA PRO A 110 1.41 29.72 20.83
C PRO A 110 -0.11 29.88 21.03
N SER A 111 -0.70 30.87 20.37
CA SER A 111 -2.15 31.10 20.43
C SER A 111 -2.90 29.86 19.94
N SER A 112 -3.99 29.50 20.63
CA SER A 112 -4.80 28.28 20.40
C SER A 112 -5.36 28.09 18.99
N SER A 113 -5.15 29.07 18.10
CA SER A 113 -5.62 29.05 16.71
C SER A 113 -4.68 28.30 15.77
N GLU A 114 -3.36 28.33 15.99
CA GLU A 114 -2.38 27.74 15.06
C GLU A 114 -2.26 26.21 15.22
N GLU A 115 -2.36 25.71 16.46
CA GLU A 115 -2.30 24.28 16.76
C GLU A 115 -3.58 23.54 16.30
N ARG A 116 -4.74 24.20 16.34
CA ARG A 116 -6.00 23.70 15.76
C ARG A 116 -5.97 23.69 14.23
N ALA A 117 -5.32 24.67 13.60
CA ALA A 117 -5.22 24.76 12.15
C ALA A 117 -4.30 23.66 11.57
N ALA A 118 -3.20 23.33 12.25
CA ALA A 118 -2.30 22.26 11.83
C ALA A 118 -2.93 20.86 11.92
N ALA A 119 -3.81 20.62 12.90
CA ALA A 119 -4.53 19.35 13.05
C ALA A 119 -5.66 19.14 11.99
N ALA A 120 -6.07 20.22 11.31
CA ALA A 120 -7.15 20.22 10.33
C ALA A 120 -6.68 19.97 8.89
N CYS A 121 -5.39 20.18 8.58
CA CYS A 121 -4.88 20.03 7.23
C CYS A 121 -4.16 18.69 7.02
N PRO A 122 -4.38 17.98 5.90
CA PRO A 122 -3.67 16.74 5.62
C PRO A 122 -2.19 16.99 5.35
N ALA A 123 -1.34 16.17 5.95
CA ALA A 123 0.11 16.25 5.80
C ALA A 123 0.54 15.99 4.36
N PHE A 124 -0.21 15.18 3.60
CA PHE A 124 -0.13 15.01 2.14
C PHE A 124 -1.30 14.20 1.60
N THR A 125 -1.39 14.13 0.27
CA THR A 125 -2.42 13.37 -0.45
C THR A 125 -1.77 12.36 -1.36
N VAL A 126 -2.35 11.16 -1.46
CA VAL A 126 -1.97 10.16 -2.46
C VAL A 126 -3.20 9.66 -3.19
N GLU A 127 -3.04 9.21 -4.42
CA GLU A 127 -4.13 8.77 -5.27
C GLU A 127 -4.02 7.28 -5.57
N HIS A 128 -5.13 6.55 -5.41
CA HIS A 128 -5.20 5.11 -5.64
C HIS A 128 -6.51 4.70 -6.31
N ARG A 129 -6.43 3.73 -7.20
CA ARG A 129 -7.60 3.05 -7.78
C ARG A 129 -8.11 1.99 -6.81
N PHE A 130 -9.36 1.55 -7.01
CA PHE A 130 -9.91 0.43 -6.23
C PHE A 130 -9.03 -0.83 -6.29
N SER A 131 -8.44 -1.11 -7.46
CA SER A 131 -7.54 -2.25 -7.67
C SER A 131 -6.28 -2.21 -6.82
N ASP A 132 -5.77 -1.02 -6.50
CA ASP A 132 -4.56 -0.86 -5.71
C ASP A 132 -4.81 -1.29 -4.26
N PHE A 133 -6.01 -1.03 -3.74
CA PHE A 133 -6.48 -1.57 -2.46
C PHE A 133 -6.67 -3.09 -2.48
N GLU A 134 -7.18 -3.65 -3.59
CA GLU A 134 -7.29 -5.11 -3.75
C GLU A 134 -5.90 -5.76 -3.72
N GLU A 135 -4.90 -5.13 -4.34
CA GLU A 135 -3.53 -5.62 -4.38
C GLU A 135 -2.83 -5.48 -3.03
N LEU A 136 -3.03 -4.37 -2.32
CA LEU A 136 -2.57 -4.20 -0.93
C LEU A 136 -3.14 -5.32 -0.04
N ARG A 137 -4.45 -5.60 -0.15
CA ARG A 137 -5.11 -6.68 0.59
C ARG A 137 -4.47 -8.04 0.28
N LYS A 138 -4.24 -8.36 -1.00
CA LYS A 138 -3.60 -9.63 -1.41
C LYS A 138 -2.17 -9.74 -0.88
N SER A 139 -1.39 -8.67 -0.99
CA SER A 139 0.00 -8.61 -0.54
C SER A 139 0.12 -8.83 0.97
N VAL A 140 -0.69 -8.13 1.76
CA VAL A 140 -0.76 -8.32 3.22
C VAL A 140 -1.23 -9.73 3.56
N SER A 141 -2.27 -10.25 2.87
CA SER A 141 -2.74 -11.62 3.05
C SER A 141 -1.63 -12.63 2.81
N SER A 142 -0.81 -12.43 1.77
CA SER A 142 0.34 -13.28 1.47
C SER A 142 1.36 -13.24 2.61
N CYS A 143 1.74 -12.05 3.10
CA CYS A 143 2.69 -11.93 4.22
C CYS A 143 2.23 -12.67 5.47
N VAL A 144 0.95 -12.58 5.83
CA VAL A 144 0.42 -13.19 7.06
C VAL A 144 0.04 -14.67 6.89
N SER A 145 -0.11 -15.15 5.65
CA SER A 145 -0.48 -16.54 5.33
C SER A 145 0.71 -17.41 4.93
N MET A 146 1.75 -16.84 4.28
CA MET A 146 3.04 -17.51 4.03
C MET A 146 3.70 -17.94 5.33
N GLU A 147 3.40 -17.21 6.39
CA GLU A 147 3.78 -17.46 7.75
C GLU A 147 2.94 -18.61 8.36
N ARG A 148 2.81 -19.75 7.65
CA ARG A 148 2.16 -21.00 8.12
C ARG A 148 2.76 -21.56 9.44
N GLN A 149 3.79 -20.90 9.97
CA GLN A 149 4.54 -21.30 11.15
C GLN A 149 4.61 -20.19 12.24
N CYS A 150 3.86 -19.09 12.09
CA CYS A 150 3.70 -18.09 13.14
C CYS A 150 2.22 -17.94 13.51
N SER A 151 1.88 -18.41 14.70
CA SER A 151 0.56 -18.24 15.32
C SER A 151 0.48 -16.97 16.19
N CYS A 152 1.28 -15.95 15.90
CA CYS A 152 1.26 -14.75 16.73
C CYS A 152 -0.04 -13.95 16.54
N MET A 153 -0.45 -13.22 17.58
CA MET A 153 -1.67 -12.41 17.56
C MET A 153 -1.67 -11.33 16.47
N TYR A 154 -0.51 -10.86 16.04
CA TYR A 154 -0.40 -9.93 14.92
C TYR A 154 -0.93 -10.56 13.62
N CYS A 155 -0.38 -11.71 13.23
CA CYS A 155 -0.83 -12.42 12.03
C CYS A 155 -2.29 -12.88 12.14
N LEU A 156 -2.69 -13.40 13.32
CA LEU A 156 -4.05 -13.88 13.52
C LEU A 156 -5.08 -12.75 13.29
N LYS A 157 -4.83 -11.56 13.82
CA LYS A 157 -5.76 -10.42 13.65
C LYS A 157 -5.91 -10.00 12.19
N PHE A 158 -4.83 -9.99 11.41
CA PHE A 158 -4.92 -9.75 9.97
C PHE A 158 -5.68 -10.86 9.24
N VAL A 159 -5.43 -12.13 9.55
CA VAL A 159 -6.15 -13.26 8.94
C VAL A 159 -7.65 -13.20 9.26
N GLU A 160 -8.01 -12.94 10.52
CA GLU A 160 -9.39 -12.74 10.95
C GLU A 160 -10.06 -11.62 10.16
N TYR A 161 -9.42 -10.44 10.09
CA TYR A 161 -9.93 -9.30 9.34
C TYR A 161 -10.14 -9.65 7.87
N ILE A 162 -9.12 -10.20 7.21
CA ILE A 162 -9.15 -10.51 5.77
C ILE A 162 -10.24 -11.52 5.44
N ARG A 163 -10.52 -12.47 6.34
CA ARG A 163 -11.58 -13.46 6.16
C ARG A 163 -12.97 -12.90 6.42
N PHE A 164 -13.14 -12.17 7.53
CA PHE A 164 -14.48 -11.91 8.09
C PHE A 164 -14.95 -10.46 8.00
N SER A 165 -14.06 -9.47 7.82
CA SER A 165 -14.48 -8.07 7.72
C SER A 165 -15.33 -7.82 6.45
N SER A 166 -16.42 -7.09 6.58
CA SER A 166 -17.25 -6.62 5.45
C SER A 166 -16.69 -5.36 4.78
N SER A 167 -15.84 -4.60 5.50
CA SER A 167 -15.18 -3.39 5.01
C SER A 167 -13.89 -3.74 4.28
N GLN A 168 -14.00 -4.44 3.15
CA GLN A 168 -12.84 -4.86 2.37
C GLN A 168 -13.00 -4.58 0.88
N PRO A 169 -11.90 -4.26 0.17
CA PRO A 169 -11.87 -4.18 -1.29
C PRO A 169 -12.03 -5.60 -1.85
N ARG A 170 -13.28 -6.02 -2.05
CA ARG A 170 -13.66 -7.28 -2.68
C ARG A 170 -14.30 -6.98 -4.04
N GLY A 171 -14.13 -7.89 -5.00
CA GLY A 171 -14.74 -7.74 -6.34
C GLY A 171 -16.26 -7.47 -6.33
N LEU A 172 -16.99 -7.95 -5.33
CA LEU A 172 -18.42 -7.63 -5.16
C LEU A 172 -18.66 -6.15 -4.83
N VAL A 173 -17.84 -5.56 -3.96
CA VAL A 173 -17.89 -4.12 -3.64
C VAL A 173 -17.52 -3.32 -4.90
N LYS A 174 -16.51 -3.75 -5.65
CA LYS A 174 -16.15 -3.11 -6.93
C LYS A 174 -17.30 -3.10 -7.94
N ARG A 175 -18.10 -4.17 -8.01
CA ARG A 175 -19.15 -4.31 -9.02
C ARG A 175 -20.50 -3.71 -8.63
N PHE A 176 -20.91 -3.87 -7.37
CA PHE A 176 -22.28 -3.58 -6.95
C PHE A 176 -22.40 -2.37 -6.02
N ALA A 177 -21.30 -1.88 -5.45
CA ALA A 177 -21.36 -0.69 -4.60
C ALA A 177 -21.26 0.58 -5.45
N GLY A 178 -22.11 1.57 -5.15
CA GLY A 178 -21.95 2.94 -5.64
C GLY A 178 -20.73 3.62 -5.02
N GLU A 179 -20.31 4.74 -5.62
CA GLU A 179 -19.11 5.49 -5.26
C GLU A 179 -18.98 5.78 -3.76
N GLN A 180 -20.01 6.36 -3.15
CA GLN A 180 -20.02 6.70 -1.72
C GLN A 180 -19.80 5.47 -0.83
N LYS A 181 -20.35 4.31 -1.23
CA LYS A 181 -20.16 3.08 -0.48
C LYS A 181 -18.75 2.52 -0.66
N ARG A 182 -18.17 2.62 -1.86
CA ARG A 182 -16.76 2.25 -2.10
C ARG A 182 -15.83 3.14 -1.25
N LYS A 183 -16.04 4.45 -1.27
CA LYS A 183 -15.30 5.43 -0.45
C LYS A 183 -15.33 5.05 1.03
N GLN A 184 -16.51 4.79 1.60
CA GLN A 184 -16.65 4.35 2.99
C GLN A 184 -15.86 3.06 3.27
N VAL A 185 -16.04 2.03 2.42
CA VAL A 185 -15.37 0.74 2.58
C VAL A 185 -13.85 0.88 2.53
N LEU A 186 -13.33 1.64 1.57
CA LEU A 186 -11.89 1.84 1.39
C LEU A 186 -11.28 2.65 2.54
N GLN A 187 -11.97 3.70 3.01
CA GLN A 187 -11.51 4.49 4.16
C GLN A 187 -11.46 3.65 5.44
N THR A 188 -12.52 2.88 5.74
CA THR A 188 -12.51 1.97 6.89
C THR A 188 -11.38 0.94 6.75
N PHE A 189 -11.27 0.33 5.57
CA PHE A 189 -10.23 -0.66 5.28
C PHE A 189 -8.82 -0.15 5.55
N ILE A 190 -8.44 1.02 5.01
CA ILE A 190 -7.08 1.53 5.16
C ILE A 190 -6.76 1.94 6.60
N ASN A 191 -7.71 2.57 7.31
CA ASN A 191 -7.50 2.93 8.72
C ASN A 191 -7.36 1.69 9.62
N ASP A 192 -8.16 0.64 9.38
CA ASP A 192 -8.03 -0.62 10.09
C ASP A 192 -6.66 -1.27 9.82
N PHE A 193 -6.21 -1.26 8.56
CA PHE A 193 -4.90 -1.79 8.16
C PHE A 193 -3.74 -1.02 8.78
N VAL A 194 -3.79 0.33 8.81
CA VAL A 194 -2.81 1.18 9.51
C VAL A 194 -2.79 0.84 11.00
N THR A 195 -3.95 0.83 11.65
CA THR A 195 -4.08 0.52 13.09
C THR A 195 -3.53 -0.86 13.43
N MET A 196 -3.80 -1.87 12.59
CA MET A 196 -3.25 -3.21 12.78
C MET A 196 -1.74 -3.26 12.50
N GLY A 197 -1.26 -2.56 11.48
CA GLY A 197 0.16 -2.52 11.08
C GLY A 197 1.08 -1.81 12.09
N GLN A 198 0.54 -0.84 12.82
CA GLN A 198 1.23 -0.16 13.92
C GLN A 198 1.40 -1.05 15.16
N ARG A 199 0.69 -2.18 15.26
CA ARG A 199 0.83 -3.09 16.41
C ARG A 199 2.18 -3.81 16.38
N ARG A 200 2.73 -4.06 17.56
CA ARG A 200 3.85 -4.98 17.75
C ARG A 200 3.49 -6.00 18.80
N VAL A 201 3.78 -7.26 18.49
CA VAL A 201 3.51 -8.39 19.37
C VAL A 201 4.83 -9.08 19.64
N ARG A 202 5.20 -9.16 20.92
CA ARG A 202 6.30 -10.03 21.35
C ARG A 202 5.89 -11.47 21.07
N LYS A 203 6.66 -12.18 20.25
CA LYS A 203 6.41 -13.59 19.97
C LYS A 203 7.23 -14.43 20.94
N THR A 204 6.57 -15.38 21.57
CA THR A 204 7.23 -16.43 22.35
C THR A 204 7.77 -17.47 21.37
N GLY A 205 9.09 -17.59 21.26
CA GLY A 205 9.77 -18.57 20.40
C GLY A 205 10.93 -18.02 19.58
N LYS A 206 11.76 -18.90 19.03
CA LYS A 206 13.05 -18.54 18.38
C LYS A 206 12.89 -17.82 17.03
N ARG A 207 11.76 -17.99 16.34
CA ARG A 207 11.56 -17.44 14.98
C ARG A 207 10.86 -16.11 15.01
N LYS A 208 11.52 -15.06 14.51
CA LYS A 208 10.94 -13.74 14.27
C LYS A 208 9.73 -13.84 13.34
N CYS A 209 8.71 -13.04 13.59
CA CYS A 209 7.58 -12.90 12.67
C CYS A 209 7.97 -11.90 11.58
N GLN A 210 8.10 -12.37 10.34
CA GLN A 210 8.48 -11.50 9.22
C GLN A 210 7.36 -10.53 8.85
N ALA A 211 6.10 -10.94 9.05
CA ALA A 211 4.95 -10.08 8.78
C ALA A 211 4.96 -8.77 9.61
N GLN A 212 5.51 -8.77 10.82
CA GLN A 212 5.66 -7.55 11.65
C GLN A 212 6.68 -6.54 11.08
N GLN A 213 7.45 -6.93 10.08
CA GLN A 213 8.33 -6.04 9.30
C GLN A 213 7.76 -5.74 7.91
N LEU A 214 7.27 -6.78 7.20
CA LEU A 214 6.83 -6.66 5.82
C LEU A 214 5.52 -5.87 5.69
N VAL A 215 4.53 -6.14 6.54
CA VAL A 215 3.23 -5.46 6.45
C VAL A 215 3.35 -3.95 6.68
N PRO A 216 4.09 -3.45 7.68
CA PRO A 216 4.33 -2.02 7.82
C PRO A 216 5.01 -1.38 6.60
N ASN A 217 5.95 -2.09 5.97
CA ASN A 217 6.62 -1.60 4.77
C ASN A 217 5.63 -1.47 3.60
N LEU A 218 4.76 -2.47 3.39
CA LEU A 218 3.71 -2.43 2.35
C LEU A 218 2.74 -1.27 2.57
N LEU A 219 2.29 -1.07 3.82
CA LEU A 219 1.40 0.05 4.16
C LEU A 219 2.07 1.40 3.96
N SER A 220 3.34 1.50 4.34
CA SER A 220 4.11 2.73 4.14
C SER A 220 4.28 3.06 2.67
N ALA A 221 4.64 2.07 1.84
CA ALA A 221 4.75 2.25 0.40
C ALA A 221 3.43 2.69 -0.21
N PHE A 222 2.32 2.03 0.15
CA PHE A 222 0.98 2.39 -0.31
C PHE A 222 0.60 3.82 0.07
N LEU A 223 0.95 4.27 1.29
CA LEU A 223 0.63 5.61 1.75
C LEU A 223 1.60 6.69 1.26
N LEU A 224 2.78 6.34 0.74
CA LEU A 224 3.75 7.33 0.26
C LEU A 224 3.81 7.43 -1.26
N GLN A 225 3.52 6.33 -1.97
CA GLN A 225 3.57 6.25 -3.41
C GLN A 225 2.14 6.32 -3.95
N GLY A 226 1.76 7.48 -4.48
CA GLY A 226 0.62 7.57 -5.37
C GLY A 226 1.04 7.14 -6.77
N ASN A 227 0.18 6.40 -7.47
CA ASN A 227 0.37 6.23 -8.90
C ASN A 227 0.05 7.57 -9.56
N VAL A 228 1.08 8.33 -9.93
CA VAL A 228 0.94 9.53 -10.75
C VAL A 228 0.68 9.03 -12.18
N HIS A 229 -0.55 9.18 -12.66
CA HIS A 229 -0.91 8.97 -14.06
C HIS A 229 -1.11 10.33 -14.72
#